data_AF-A0A520NBF4-F1
#
_entry.id   AF-A0A520NBF4-F1
#
_cell.length_a   1.000
_cell.length_b   1.000
_cell.length_c   1.000
_cell.angle_alpha   90.00
_cell.angle_beta   90.00
_cell.angle_gamma   90.00
#
_symmetry.space_group_name_H-M   'P 1'
#
loop_
_entity.id
_entity.type
_entity.pdbx_description
1 polymer ?
#
loop_
_entity_poly.entity_id
_entity_poly.type
_entity_poly.pdbx_seq_one_letter_code
_entity_poly.pdbx_strand_id
1 'polypeptide(L)'
;MKDFIFVLILATSFIVIGVGGWWIVQSGILKPKPKPMVNATIMLDNQCELLDQVFVVSAPELGRTAPFYNKKATIKLPEGTLLQLATSSLYPDVAYDGIPQAIMPEMKMTADCSLSPRLEGIFGSMRETFNK
;
A
#
# COMPACT_ATOMS: atom_id res chain seq x y z
N MET A 1 14.27 -42.42 42.85
CA MET A 1 13.46 -42.97 41.72
C MET A 1 12.40 -41.96 41.27
N LYS A 2 11.62 -41.38 42.19
CA LYS A 2 10.60 -40.36 41.91
C LYS A 2 11.15 -39.07 41.29
N ASP A 3 12.32 -38.60 41.73
CA ASP A 3 12.95 -37.38 41.18
C ASP A 3 13.45 -37.57 39.75
N PHE A 4 13.96 -38.77 39.44
CA PHE A 4 14.43 -39.12 38.10
C PHE A 4 13.28 -39.23 37.10
N ILE A 5 12.13 -39.76 37.53
CA ILE A 5 10.89 -39.80 36.74
C ILE A 5 10.38 -38.38 36.45
N PHE A 6 10.45 -37.48 37.44
CA PHE A 6 9.98 -36.10 37.27
C PHE A 6 10.82 -35.31 36.25
N VAL A 7 12.14 -35.49 36.27
CA VAL A 7 13.05 -34.87 35.27
C VAL A 7 12.77 -35.40 33.86
N LEU A 8 12.45 -36.69 33.72
CA LEU A 8 12.18 -37.31 32.42
C LEU A 8 10.84 -36.83 31.81
N ILE A 9 9.83 -36.57 32.65
CA ILE A 9 8.55 -35.98 32.22
C ILE A 9 8.73 -34.51 31.79
N LEU A 10 9.53 -33.73 32.53
CA LEU A 10 9.83 -32.34 32.14
C LEU A 10 10.59 -32.27 30.82
N ALA A 11 11.62 -33.11 30.65
CA ALA A 11 12.42 -33.13 29.43
C ALA A 11 11.57 -33.50 28.19
N THR A 12 10.71 -34.50 28.30
CA THR A 12 9.82 -34.90 27.21
C THR A 12 8.78 -33.83 26.88
N SER A 13 8.25 -33.13 27.88
CA SER A 13 7.34 -32.00 27.67
C SER A 13 7.99 -30.87 26.87
N PHE A 14 9.23 -30.48 27.20
CA PHE A 14 9.96 -29.46 26.45
C PHE A 14 10.22 -29.86 25.00
N ILE A 15 10.56 -31.13 24.75
CA ILE A 15 10.77 -31.65 23.39
C ILE A 15 9.47 -31.59 22.60
N VAL A 16 8.34 -32.00 23.18
CA VAL A 16 7.03 -31.97 22.51
C VAL A 16 6.60 -30.54 22.18
N ILE A 17 6.83 -29.58 23.09
CA ILE A 17 6.52 -28.16 22.84
C ILE A 17 7.43 -27.59 21.75
N GLY A 18 8.73 -27.91 21.78
CA GLY A 18 9.68 -27.44 20.77
C GLY A 18 9.36 -27.98 19.37
N VAL A 19 9.10 -29.28 19.24
CA VAL A 19 8.73 -29.91 17.98
C VAL A 19 7.36 -29.45 17.50
N GLY A 20 6.39 -29.33 18.41
CA GLY A 20 5.05 -28.83 18.10
C GLY A 20 5.08 -27.38 17.62
N GLY A 21 5.84 -26.51 18.29
CA GLY A 21 6.05 -25.12 17.89
C GLY A 21 6.71 -25.00 16.52
N TRP A 22 7.75 -25.79 16.26
CA TRP A 22 8.41 -25.86 14.95
C TRP A 22 7.43 -26.31 13.84
N TRP A 23 6.59 -27.31 14.12
CA TRP A 23 5.58 -27.80 13.18
C TRP A 23 4.50 -26.77 12.86
N ILE A 24 4.07 -25.97 13.86
CA ILE A 24 3.10 -24.89 13.67
C ILE A 24 3.67 -23.76 12.79
N VAL A 25 4.92 -23.38 13.00
CA VAL A 25 5.58 -22.37 12.16
C VAL A 25 5.77 -22.87 10.71
N GLN A 26 6.23 -24.12 10.55
CA GLN A 26 6.47 -24.73 9.24
C GLN A 26 5.17 -24.95 8.45
N SER A 27 4.09 -25.35 9.12
CA SER A 27 2.79 -25.64 8.48
C SER A 27 2.11 -24.40 7.90
N GLY A 28 2.56 -23.20 8.25
CA GLY A 28 2.02 -21.95 7.67
C GLY A 28 0.57 -21.65 8.07
N ILE A 29 0.06 -22.29 9.12
CA ILE A 29 -1.31 -22.09 9.65
C ILE A 29 -1.54 -20.63 10.08
N LEU A 30 -0.48 -19.93 10.48
CA LEU A 30 -0.51 -18.52 10.89
C LEU A 30 -0.33 -17.52 9.74
N LYS A 31 -0.28 -17.97 8.47
CA LYS A 31 -0.11 -17.04 7.36
C LYS A 31 -1.38 -16.17 7.21
N PRO A 32 -1.26 -14.83 7.21
CA PRO A 32 -2.39 -13.97 6.94
C PRO A 32 -2.98 -14.30 5.57
N LYS A 33 -4.31 -14.33 5.46
CA LYS A 33 -4.99 -14.59 4.18
C LYS A 33 -4.53 -13.55 3.15
N PRO A 34 -4.29 -13.96 1.89
CA PRO A 34 -3.93 -13.02 0.84
C PRO A 34 -5.06 -12.01 0.67
N LYS A 35 -4.72 -10.71 0.65
CA LYS A 35 -5.67 -9.64 0.38
C LYS A 35 -6.27 -9.82 -1.02
N PRO A 36 -7.58 -9.57 -1.22
CA PRO A 36 -8.19 -9.65 -2.54
C PRO A 36 -7.56 -8.61 -3.47
N MET A 37 -7.52 -8.93 -4.77
CA MET A 37 -6.96 -8.04 -5.80
C MET A 37 -8.08 -7.14 -6.34
N VAL A 38 -7.82 -5.84 -6.40
CA VAL A 38 -8.70 -4.83 -7.00
C VAL A 38 -8.12 -4.44 -8.36
N ASN A 39 -8.96 -4.43 -9.39
CA ASN A 39 -8.62 -3.87 -10.70
C ASN A 39 -9.16 -2.43 -10.77
N ALA A 40 -8.28 -1.45 -10.63
CA ALA A 40 -8.64 -0.04 -10.57
C ALA A 40 -8.48 0.62 -11.93
N THR A 41 -9.48 1.41 -12.33
CA THR A 41 -9.43 2.34 -13.45
C THR A 41 -9.39 3.76 -12.90
N ILE A 42 -8.27 4.43 -13.12
CA ILE A 42 -8.00 5.77 -12.64
C ILE A 42 -8.15 6.76 -13.78
N MET A 43 -8.99 7.77 -13.61
CA MET A 43 -9.12 8.90 -14.53
C MET A 43 -8.28 10.08 -14.05
N LEU A 44 -7.45 10.63 -14.93
CA LEU A 44 -6.68 11.84 -14.66
C LEU A 44 -7.50 13.08 -14.97
N ASP A 45 -7.60 13.97 -14.00
CA ASP A 45 -8.07 15.34 -14.18
C ASP A 45 -6.91 16.29 -14.09
N ASN A 46 -6.31 16.57 -15.24
CA ASN A 46 -5.15 17.41 -15.34
C ASN A 46 -5.57 18.89 -15.38
N GLN A 47 -5.38 19.59 -14.27
CA GLN A 47 -5.57 21.04 -14.16
C GLN A 47 -4.25 21.80 -14.29
N CYS A 48 -3.17 21.10 -14.63
CA CYS A 48 -1.87 21.68 -14.92
C CYS A 48 -1.73 21.95 -16.43
N GLU A 49 -0.89 22.92 -16.81
CA GLU A 49 -0.49 23.17 -18.21
C GLU A 49 0.53 22.14 -18.73
N LEU A 50 0.65 21.00 -18.04
CA LEU A 50 1.59 19.92 -18.36
C LEU A 50 0.90 18.82 -19.19
N LEU A 51 1.69 18.03 -19.90
CA LEU A 51 1.17 16.90 -20.67
C LEU A 51 0.74 15.76 -19.73
N ASP A 52 -0.36 15.07 -20.04
CA ASP A 52 -0.87 13.95 -19.22
C ASP A 52 0.18 12.84 -19.00
N GLN A 53 1.06 12.62 -19.99
CA GLN A 53 2.16 11.64 -19.94
C GLN A 53 3.26 11.97 -18.92
N VAL A 54 3.28 13.20 -18.40
CA VAL A 54 4.14 13.60 -17.29
C VAL A 54 3.70 12.92 -16.01
N PHE A 55 2.42 12.59 -15.86
CA PHE A 55 1.88 11.97 -14.67
C PHE A 55 1.79 10.44 -14.81
N VAL A 56 1.95 9.74 -13.69
CA VAL A 56 1.72 8.31 -13.54
C VAL A 56 1.00 8.03 -12.23
N VAL A 57 0.23 6.96 -12.17
CA VAL A 57 -0.23 6.41 -10.89
C VAL A 57 0.92 5.62 -10.29
N SER A 58 1.28 5.91 -9.04
CA SER A 58 2.31 5.19 -8.30
C SER A 58 1.72 4.53 -7.06
N ALA A 59 2.17 3.30 -6.78
CA ALA A 59 1.93 2.57 -5.54
C ALA A 59 3.28 2.44 -4.81
N PRO A 60 3.65 3.41 -3.94
CA PRO A 60 4.98 3.49 -3.34
C PRO A 60 5.36 2.24 -2.55
N GLU A 61 4.40 1.66 -1.81
CA GLU A 61 4.62 0.46 -0.99
C GLU A 61 5.04 -0.77 -1.81
N LEU A 62 4.61 -0.84 -3.07
CA LEU A 62 4.85 -1.98 -3.95
C LEU A 62 5.87 -1.65 -5.05
N GLY A 63 6.34 -0.40 -5.13
CA GLY A 63 7.22 0.08 -6.19
C GLY A 63 6.63 -0.06 -7.60
N ARG A 64 5.30 -0.03 -7.73
CA ARG A 64 4.62 -0.22 -9.03
C ARG A 64 4.08 1.11 -9.54
N THR A 65 4.16 1.31 -10.84
CA THR A 65 3.63 2.50 -11.51
C THR A 65 2.80 2.11 -12.73
N ALA A 66 1.78 2.90 -13.04
CA ALA A 66 0.98 2.78 -14.26
C ALA A 66 0.88 4.15 -14.95
N PRO A 67 1.30 4.26 -16.23
CA PRO A 67 1.16 5.50 -16.98
C PRO A 67 -0.28 5.75 -17.42
N PHE A 68 -0.62 7.01 -17.65
CA PHE A 68 -1.90 7.39 -18.24
C PHE A 68 -1.84 7.33 -19.77
N TYR A 69 -2.83 6.68 -20.37
CA TYR A 69 -3.10 6.73 -21.80
C TYR A 69 -4.51 7.28 -22.00
N ASN A 70 -4.65 8.36 -22.78
CA ASN A 70 -5.94 9.04 -22.99
C ASN A 70 -6.67 9.35 -21.66
N LYS A 71 -5.94 9.92 -20.68
CA LYS A 71 -6.42 10.24 -19.33
C LYS A 71 -6.86 9.05 -18.47
N LYS A 72 -6.56 7.81 -18.87
CA LYS A 72 -6.91 6.60 -18.13
C LYS A 72 -5.69 5.77 -17.80
N ALA A 73 -5.59 5.31 -16.56
CA ALA A 73 -4.61 4.33 -16.13
C ALA A 73 -5.36 3.14 -15.52
N THR A 74 -4.86 1.93 -15.76
CA THR A 74 -5.43 0.71 -15.17
C THR A 74 -4.34 -0.03 -14.42
N ILE A 75 -4.61 -0.38 -13.16
CA ILE A 75 -3.65 -1.08 -12.31
C ILE A 75 -4.36 -2.12 -11.44
N LYS A 76 -3.75 -3.30 -11.30
CA LYS A 76 -4.26 -4.38 -10.45
C LYS A 76 -3.36 -4.56 -9.23
N LEU A 77 -3.90 -4.24 -8.05
CA LEU A 77 -3.16 -4.28 -6.79
C LEU A 77 -4.02 -4.85 -5.66
N PRO A 78 -3.40 -5.32 -4.56
CA PRO A 78 -4.14 -5.76 -3.39
C PRO A 78 -5.00 -4.63 -2.81
N GLU A 79 -6.17 -5.00 -2.27
CA GLU A 79 -7.05 -4.07 -1.56
C GLU A 79 -6.31 -3.35 -0.42
N GLY A 80 -6.65 -2.07 -0.22
CA GLY A 80 -6.04 -1.21 0.79
C GLY A 80 -4.63 -0.72 0.45
N THR A 81 -4.11 -1.01 -0.75
CA THR A 81 -2.88 -0.37 -1.25
C THR A 81 -3.14 1.13 -1.48
N LEU A 82 -2.22 1.98 -1.05
CA LEU A 82 -2.26 3.42 -1.31
C LEU A 82 -1.68 3.74 -2.69
N LEU A 83 -2.45 4.51 -3.46
CA LEU A 83 -2.08 5.05 -4.76
C LEU A 83 -1.90 6.56 -4.65
N GLN A 84 -0.94 7.11 -5.38
CA GLN A 84 -0.78 8.56 -5.51
C GLN A 84 -0.43 8.92 -6.95
N LEU A 85 -0.76 10.14 -7.36
CA LEU A 85 -0.19 10.72 -8.56
C LEU A 85 1.29 11.02 -8.32
N ALA A 86 2.12 10.60 -9.26
CA ALA A 86 3.56 10.88 -9.28
C ALA A 86 3.99 11.34 -10.67
N THR A 87 5.20 11.85 -10.80
CA THR A 87 5.79 12.09 -12.12
C THR A 87 6.33 10.80 -12.73
N SER A 88 6.17 10.66 -14.05
CA SER A 88 6.85 9.65 -14.86
C SER A 88 8.38 9.82 -14.80
N SER A 89 9.09 8.70 -14.78
CA SER A 89 10.56 8.68 -14.85
C SER A 89 11.13 9.26 -16.15
N LEU A 90 10.30 9.43 -17.18
CA LEU A 90 10.66 10.09 -18.43
C LEU A 90 10.88 11.60 -18.27
N TYR A 91 10.38 12.21 -17.20
CA TYR A 91 10.45 13.64 -16.92
C TYR A 91 11.09 13.90 -15.55
N PRO A 92 12.42 13.67 -15.40
CA PRO A 92 13.10 13.74 -14.10
C PRO A 92 13.10 15.16 -13.49
N ASP A 93 12.94 16.20 -14.32
CA ASP A 93 12.96 17.59 -13.88
C ASP A 93 11.62 18.06 -13.27
N VAL A 94 10.57 17.22 -13.32
CA VAL A 94 9.26 17.53 -12.77
C VAL A 94 9.01 16.69 -11.52
N ALA A 95 8.79 17.34 -10.38
CA ALA A 95 8.41 16.66 -9.14
C ALA A 95 6.94 16.94 -8.82
N TYR A 96 6.13 15.89 -8.77
CA TYR A 96 4.74 15.96 -8.35
C TYR A 96 4.47 14.82 -7.36
N ASP A 97 4.11 15.17 -6.13
CA ASP A 97 3.75 14.23 -5.08
C ASP A 97 2.28 14.45 -4.72
N GLY A 98 1.39 13.71 -5.38
CA GLY A 98 -0.04 13.78 -5.10
C GLY A 98 -0.41 13.20 -3.74
N ILE A 99 -1.63 13.50 -3.29
CA ILE A 99 -2.16 12.98 -2.03
C ILE A 99 -2.41 11.46 -2.18
N PRO A 100 -1.90 10.62 -1.25
CA PRO A 100 -2.19 9.19 -1.24
C PRO A 100 -3.66 8.88 -1.01
N GLN A 101 -4.22 7.97 -1.80
CA GLN A 101 -5.61 7.54 -1.76
C GLN A 101 -5.67 6.01 -1.83
N ALA A 102 -6.57 5.39 -1.06
CA ALA A 102 -6.75 3.94 -1.12
C ALA A 102 -7.28 3.51 -2.50
N ILE A 103 -6.79 2.38 -3.00
CA ILE A 103 -7.24 1.82 -4.28
C ILE A 103 -8.75 1.55 -4.29
N MET A 104 -9.43 2.03 -5.33
CA MET A 104 -10.85 1.77 -5.61
C MET A 104 -11.02 1.32 -7.06
N PRO A 105 -12.06 0.53 -7.40
CA PRO A 105 -12.29 0.04 -8.77
C PRO A 105 -12.39 1.15 -9.81
N GLU A 106 -13.02 2.26 -9.46
CA GLU A 106 -13.10 3.46 -10.27
C GLU A 106 -12.75 4.65 -9.38
N MET A 107 -11.78 5.46 -9.82
CA MET A 107 -11.38 6.65 -9.09
C MET A 107 -10.89 7.74 -10.03
N LYS A 108 -10.96 8.98 -9.56
CA LYS A 108 -10.49 10.15 -10.26
C LYS A 108 -9.37 10.77 -9.45
N MET A 109 -8.24 11.03 -10.08
CA MET A 109 -7.12 11.74 -9.46
C MET A 109 -6.91 13.06 -10.16
N THR A 110 -6.92 14.15 -9.40
CA THR A 110 -6.73 15.50 -9.91
C THR A 110 -5.29 15.92 -9.73
N ALA A 111 -4.68 16.40 -10.81
CA ALA A 111 -3.41 17.09 -10.77
C ALA A 111 -3.68 18.60 -10.70
N ASP A 112 -3.56 19.20 -9.50
CA ASP A 112 -3.67 20.64 -9.29
C ASP A 112 -2.27 21.23 -9.10
N CYS A 113 -1.88 22.13 -9.99
CA CYS A 113 -0.59 22.82 -9.95
C CYS A 113 -0.71 24.28 -9.48
N SER A 114 -1.93 24.77 -9.22
CA SER A 114 -2.18 26.12 -8.68
C SER A 114 -1.88 26.20 -7.17
N LEU A 115 -2.05 25.09 -6.47
CA LEU A 115 -1.69 24.89 -5.07
C LEU A 115 -0.77 23.67 -5.02
N SER A 116 0.39 23.76 -4.36
CA SER A 116 1.24 22.58 -4.25
C SER A 116 0.47 21.47 -3.50
N PRO A 117 0.40 20.22 -3.99
CA PRO A 117 -0.37 19.14 -3.36
C PRO A 117 0.04 18.89 -1.90
N ARG A 118 1.30 19.16 -1.59
CA ARG A 118 1.88 19.08 -0.24
C ARG A 118 1.24 20.06 0.73
N LEU A 119 0.93 21.28 0.28
CA LEU A 119 0.22 22.29 1.06
C LEU A 119 -1.24 21.89 1.24
N GLU A 120 -1.90 21.39 0.21
CA GLU A 120 -3.31 20.96 0.30
C GLU A 120 -3.49 19.82 1.32
N GLY A 121 -2.59 18.85 1.36
CA GLY A 121 -2.62 17.80 2.40
C GLY A 121 -2.51 18.36 3.83
N ILE A 122 -1.66 19.37 4.03
CA ILE A 122 -1.49 20.05 5.33
C ILE A 122 -2.78 20.81 5.70
N PHE A 123 -3.33 21.61 4.79
CA PHE A 123 -4.56 22.37 5.04
C PHE A 123 -5.79 21.48 5.23
N GLY A 124 -5.88 20.37 4.48
CA GLY A 124 -6.93 19.37 4.65
C GLY A 124 -6.93 18.77 6.05
N SER A 125 -5.76 18.37 6.55
CA SER A 125 -5.62 17.82 7.90
C SER A 125 -5.99 18.80 9.02
N MET A 126 -5.67 20.09 8.83
CA MET A 126 -6.10 21.14 9.75
C MET A 126 -7.61 21.37 9.69
N ARG A 127 -8.22 21.38 8.50
CA ARG A 127 -9.68 21.59 8.37
C ARG A 127 -10.49 20.50 9.05
N GLU A 128 -10.07 19.24 8.96
CA GLU A 128 -10.66 18.13 9.72
C GLU A 128 -10.60 18.36 11.25
N THR A 129 -9.55 19.01 11.73
CA THR A 129 -9.36 19.30 13.16
C THR A 129 -10.25 20.45 13.65
N PHE A 130 -10.52 21.45 12.81
CA PHE A 130 -11.36 22.61 13.16
C PHE A 130 -12.86 22.40 12.89
N ASN A 131 -13.25 21.34 12.17
CA ASN A 131 -14.64 21.05 11.84
C ASN A 131 -15.28 20.01 12.77
N LYS A 132 -14.71 19.85 13.98
CA LYS A 132 -15.19 19.00 15.09
C LYS A 132 -15.44 19.87 16.31
#